data_AF-A0A235B9K9-F1
#
_entry.id   AF-A0A235B9K9-F1
#
_cell.length_a   1.000
_cell.length_b   1.000
_cell.length_c   1.000
_cell.angle_alpha   90.00
_cell.angle_beta   90.00
_cell.angle_gamma   90.00
#
_symmetry.space_group_name_H-M   'P 1'
#
loop_
_entity.id
_entity.type
_entity.pdbx_description
1 polymer ?
#
loop_
_entity_poly.entity_id
_entity_poly.type
_entity_poly.pdbx_seq_one_letter_code
_entity_poly.pdbx_strand_id
1 'polypeptide(L)' 'MLPGTVDTPLVRNQLKKLAAEEGIPEKEALHKHLLHKQALKRFIRPEEVAACAIYLASESAASITGETVSVSGGW' A
#
# COMPACT_ATOMS: atom_id res chain seq x y z
N MET A 1 -12.70 1.23 -0.15
CA MET A 1 -11.33 1.61 -0.56
C MET A 1 -10.41 0.41 -0.38
N LEU A 2 -9.54 0.13 -1.34
CA LEU A 2 -8.61 -1.01 -1.33
C LEU A 2 -7.16 -0.51 -1.38
N PRO A 3 -6.49 -0.34 -0.22
CA PRO A 3 -5.08 0.05 -0.19
C PRO A 3 -4.17 -1.11 -0.59
N GLY A 4 -3.08 -0.79 -1.29
CA GLY A 4 -1.98 -1.71 -1.58
C GLY A 4 -0.98 -1.78 -0.42
N THR A 5 0.30 -2.00 -0.72
CA THR A 5 1.34 -2.06 0.32
C THR A 5 1.66 -0.66 0.85
N VAL A 6 1.05 -0.32 1.99
CA VAL A 6 1.24 0.98 2.68
C VAL A 6 2.42 0.94 3.63
N ASP A 7 3.20 2.03 3.65
CA ASP A 7 4.34 2.21 4.55
C ASP A 7 3.88 2.41 6.01
N THR A 8 3.71 1.31 6.73
CA THR A 8 3.31 1.31 8.14
C THR A 8 4.33 0.54 8.99
N PRO A 9 4.41 0.81 10.30
CA PRO A 9 5.26 0.02 11.20
C PRO A 9 4.96 -1.48 11.14
N LEU A 10 3.70 -1.86 10.96
CA LEU A 10 3.28 -3.25 10.81
C LEU A 10 3.92 -3.90 9.58
N VAL A 11 3.80 -3.28 8.42
CA VAL A 11 4.36 -3.80 7.16
C VAL A 11 5.89 -3.83 7.21
N ARG A 12 6.53 -2.79 7.78
CA ARG A 12 7.98 -2.77 7.98
C ARG A 12 8.47 -3.89 8.89
N ASN A 13 7.74 -4.17 9.98
CA ASN A 13 8.09 -5.27 10.88
C ASN A 13 7.91 -6.64 10.21
N GLN A 14 6.89 -6.81 9.37
CA GLN A 14 6.73 -8.02 8.56
C GLN A 14 7.87 -8.19 7.56
N LEU A 15 8.25 -7.12 6.86
CA LEU A 15 9.38 -7.13 5.93
C LEU A 15 10.68 -7.56 6.62
N LYS A 16 10.98 -7.01 7.80
CA LYS A 16 12.15 -7.39 8.60
C LYS A 16 12.18 -8.88 8.95
N LYS A 17 11.03 -9.44 9.33
CA LYS A 17 10.91 -10.87 9.64
C LYS A 17 11.17 -11.72 8.39
N LEU A 18 10.54 -11.39 7.26
CA LEU A 18 10.73 -12.09 5.99
C LEU A 18 12.20 -12.06 5.52
N ALA A 19 12.83 -10.89 5.63
CA ALA A 19 14.25 -10.72 5.29
C ALA A 19 15.15 -11.60 6.17
N ALA A 20 14.88 -11.67 7.48
CA ALA A 20 15.62 -12.49 8.41
C ALA A 20 15.40 -14.00 8.20
N GLU A 21 14.17 -14.42 7.92
CA GLU A 21 13.80 -15.83 7.65
C GLU A 21 14.46 -16.37 6.38
N GLU A 22 14.61 -15.53 5.36
CA GLU A 22 15.25 -15.92 4.09
C GLU A 22 16.76 -15.59 4.03
N GLY A 23 17.30 -14.87 5.01
CA GLY A 23 18.71 -14.47 5.03
C GLY A 23 19.09 -13.47 3.91
N ILE A 24 18.13 -12.68 3.43
CA ILE A 24 18.33 -11.71 2.34
C ILE A 24 18.19 -10.25 2.85
N PRO A 25 18.75 -9.25 2.14
CA PRO A 25 18.55 -7.85 2.50
C PRO A 25 17.07 -7.44 2.45
N GLU A 26 16.64 -6.55 3.35
CA GLU A 26 15.25 -6.02 3.37
C GLU A 26 14.82 -5.44 2.02
N LYS A 27 15.73 -4.79 1.28
CA LYS A 27 15.43 -4.25 -0.06
C LYS A 27 15.06 -5.36 -1.05
N GLU A 28 15.72 -6.50 -0.96
CA GLU A 28 15.45 -7.66 -1.82
C GLU A 28 14.13 -8.32 -1.43
N ALA A 29 13.91 -8.55 -0.12
CA ALA A 29 12.65 -9.07 0.40
C ALA A 29 11.46 -8.15 0.03
N LEU A 30 11.65 -6.84 0.08
CA LEU A 30 10.66 -5.84 -0.31
C LEU A 30 10.26 -6.00 -1.78
N HIS A 31 11.24 -6.06 -2.68
CA HIS A 31 10.96 -6.26 -4.09
C HIS A 31 10.31 -7.61 -4.37
N LYS A 32 10.83 -8.68 -3.78
CA LYS A 32 10.38 -10.06 -4.01
C LYS A 32 8.96 -10.29 -3.51
N HIS A 33 8.64 -9.87 -2.29
CA HIS A 33 7.38 -10.22 -1.63
C HIS A 33 6.31 -9.15 -1.77
N LEU A 34 6.70 -7.88 -1.66
CA LEU A 34 5.76 -6.78 -1.45
C LEU A 34 5.63 -5.86 -2.67
N LEU A 35 6.60 -5.78 -3.57
CA LEU A 35 6.53 -4.87 -4.73
C LEU A 35 6.55 -5.58 -6.08
N HIS A 36 6.66 -6.91 -6.12
CA HIS A 36 6.81 -7.66 -7.37
C HIS A 36 5.63 -7.43 -8.33
N LYS A 37 4.39 -7.43 -7.81
CA LYS A 37 3.16 -7.15 -8.58
C LYS A 37 2.85 -5.67 -8.71
N GLN A 38 3.15 -4.86 -7.69
CA GLN A 38 2.81 -3.44 -7.68
C GLN A 38 3.58 -2.66 -8.77
N ALA A 39 2.86 -2.02 -9.71
CA ALA A 39 3.47 -1.29 -10.83
C ALA A 39 4.40 -0.15 -10.40
N LEU A 40 4.05 0.60 -9.34
CA LEU A 40 4.83 1.76 -8.89
C LEU A 40 6.17 1.41 -8.20
N LYS A 41 6.42 0.14 -7.85
CA LYS A 41 7.68 -0.33 -7.22
C LYS A 41 8.16 0.50 -6.02
N ARG A 42 7.22 1.03 -5.23
CA ARG A 42 7.48 1.73 -3.97
C ARG A 42 6.34 1.52 -2.99
N PHE A 43 6.57 1.74 -1.70
CA PHE A 43 5.46 1.82 -0.76
C PHE A 43 4.50 2.96 -1.11
N ILE A 44 3.24 2.74 -0.82
CA ILE A 44 2.22 3.78 -0.77
C ILE A 44 2.37 4.50 0.57
N ARG A 45 2.42 5.83 0.55
CA ARG A 45 2.48 6.59 1.80
C ARG A 45 1.10 6.63 2.46
N PRO A 46 1.00 6.59 3.80
CA PRO A 46 -0.29 6.70 4.49
C PRO A 46 -1.12 7.92 4.06
N GLU A 47 -0.46 9.03 3.74
CA GLU A 47 -1.11 10.27 3.31
C GLU A 47 -1.80 10.14 1.95
N GLU A 48 -1.32 9.25 1.06
CA GLU A 48 -1.96 8.99 -0.24
C GLU A 48 -3.31 8.26 -0.04
N VAL A 49 -3.36 7.33 0.92
CA VAL A 49 -4.59 6.63 1.31
C VAL A 49 -5.54 7.58 2.04
N ALA A 50 -5.01 8.39 2.96
CA ALA A 50 -5.79 9.38 3.69
C ALA A 50 -6.41 10.42 2.76
N ALA A 51 -5.67 10.90 1.75
CA ALA A 51 -6.19 11.85 0.77
C ALA A 51 -7.39 11.28 -0.02
N CYS A 52 -7.33 9.99 -0.42
CA CYS A 52 -8.46 9.33 -1.06
C CYS A 52 -9.67 9.21 -0.12
N ALA A 53 -9.44 8.84 1.15
CA ALA A 53 -10.50 8.79 2.15
C ALA A 53 -11.16 10.16 2.38
N ILE A 54 -10.36 11.24 2.47
CA ILE A 54 -10.85 12.61 2.61
C ILE A 54 -11.67 13.02 1.39
N TYR A 55 -11.22 12.69 0.17
CA TYR A 55 -11.98 12.96 -1.05
C TYR A 55 -13.34 12.24 -1.02
N LEU A 56 -13.37 10.95 -0.68
CA LEU A 56 -14.60 10.16 -0.59
C LEU A 56 -15.56 10.64 0.50
N ALA A 57 -15.03 11.28 1.56
CA ALA A 57 -15.83 11.89 2.61
C ALA A 57 -16.29 13.33 2.30
N SER A 58 -15.88 13.90 1.17
CA SER A 58 -16.21 15.28 0.79
C SER A 58 -17.46 15.38 -0.07
N GLU A 59 -18.05 16.58 -0.15
CA GLU A 59 -19.18 16.89 -1.04
C GLU A 59 -18.90 16.56 -2.51
N SER A 60 -17.63 16.61 -2.94
CA SER A 60 -17.20 16.28 -4.30
C SER A 60 -17.49 14.82 -4.69
N ALA A 61 -17.65 13.94 -3.71
CA ALA A 61 -17.93 12.51 -3.90
C ALA A 61 -19.38 12.14 -3.60
N ALA A 62 -20.31 13.11 -3.49
CA ALA A 62 -21.69 12.88 -3.02
C ALA A 62 -22.49 11.83 -3.79
N SER A 63 -22.15 11.54 -5.05
CA SER A 63 -22.80 10.51 -5.87
C SER A 63 -21.98 9.22 -6.02
N ILE A 64 -20.80 9.12 -5.40
CA ILE A 64 -19.96 7.92 -5.41
C ILE A 64 -20.39 7.02 -4.26
N THR A 65 -21.18 5.99 -4.55
CA THR A 65 -21.70 5.03 -3.55
C THR A 65 -21.73 3.62 -4.12
N GLY A 66 -21.53 2.61 -3.26
CA GLY A 66 -21.45 1.19 -3.67
C GLY A 66 -20.16 0.81 -4.41
N GLU A 67 -19.26 1.77 -4.64
CA GLU A 67 -18.06 1.58 -5.46
C GLU A 67 -16.83 1.16 -4.67
N THR A 68 -15.92 0.50 -5.37
CA THR A 68 -14.62 0.10 -4.84
C THR A 68 -13.51 0.93 -5.47
N VAL A 69 -12.88 1.80 -4.66
CA VAL A 69 -11.76 2.64 -5.11
C VAL A 69 -10.42 2.02 -4.70
N SER A 70 -9.60 1.68 -5.69
CA SER A 70 -8.26 1.10 -5.49
C SER A 70 -7.20 2.18 -5.30
N VAL A 71 -6.46 2.10 -4.20
CA VAL A 71 -5.29 2.94 -3.91
C VAL A 71 -4.10 1.98 -3.72
N SER A 72 -3.78 1.23 -4.78
CA SER A 72 -2.86 0.10 -4.70
C SER A 72 -1.51 0.30 -5.39
N GLY A 73 -1.30 1.44 -6.04
CA GLY A 73 -0.08 1.67 -6.83
C GLY A 73 0.09 0.70 -8.00
N GLY A 74 -1.03 0.18 -8.52
CA GLY A 74 -1.07 -0.80 -9.61
C GLY A 74 -0.73 -2.22 -9.17
N TRP A 75 -1.20 -2.64 -7.99
CA TRP A 75 -1.18 -4.03 -7.56
C TRP A 75 -2.04 -4.94 -8.44
#